data_AF-A0A7W5ZXW4-F1
#
_entry.id   AF-A0A7W5ZXW4-F1
#
_cell.length_a   1.000
_cell.length_b   1.000
_cell.length_c   1.000
_cell.angle_alpha   90.00
_cell.angle_beta   90.00
_cell.angle_gamma   90.00
#
_symmetry.space_group_name_H-M   'P 1'
#
loop_
_entity.id
_entity.type
_entity.pdbx_description
1 polymer ?
#
loop_
_entity_poly.entity_id
_entity_poly.type
_entity_poly.pdbx_seq_one_letter_code
_entity_poly.pdbx_strand_id
1 'polypeptide(L)'
;MSTFRSDPLLGIAKVLLTITMIMFVIGIVGLGIGAAALLVMKSVVTAKLLENGAPAEAYWAILLLLPLIAGLLMLSYRFAESLRAIVRTVEQGDPFIPDNAARLRTMAWLALACQLVAVPIGALAVWIENAMQEVGDIQVTGEVSTNGLLLALVLFILARVFKTGAEMREDLEGTV
;
A
#
# COMPACT_ATOMS: atom_id res chain seq x y z
N MET A 1 -9.08 -29.93 20.52
CA MET A 1 -9.59 -28.71 19.85
C MET A 1 -9.05 -27.50 20.59
N SER A 2 -7.94 -26.92 20.13
CA SER A 2 -7.41 -25.67 20.70
C SER A 2 -8.25 -24.53 20.14
N THR A 3 -8.92 -23.80 21.02
CA THR A 3 -9.77 -22.68 20.63
C THR A 3 -8.89 -21.44 20.44
N PHE A 4 -8.47 -21.17 19.20
CA PHE A 4 -7.99 -19.83 18.78
C PHE A 4 -9.04 -18.71 18.96
N ARG A 5 -10.24 -19.07 19.42
CA ARG A 5 -11.43 -18.23 19.63
C ARG A 5 -11.25 -17.09 20.65
N SER A 6 -10.12 -17.04 21.35
CA SER A 6 -9.81 -16.01 22.33
C SER A 6 -8.33 -15.59 22.26
N ASP A 7 -7.75 -15.51 21.06
CA ASP A 7 -6.44 -14.87 20.90
C ASP A 7 -6.62 -13.33 20.83
N PRO A 8 -6.28 -12.59 21.90
CA PRO A 8 -6.43 -11.13 21.92
C PRO A 8 -5.56 -10.46 20.85
N LEU A 9 -4.47 -11.08 20.41
CA LEU A 9 -3.59 -10.53 19.38
C LEU A 9 -4.28 -10.48 18.01
N LEU A 10 -5.02 -11.53 17.65
CA LEU A 10 -5.79 -11.55 16.39
C LEU A 10 -6.93 -10.52 16.41
N GLY A 11 -7.55 -10.33 17.57
CA GLY A 11 -8.52 -9.25 17.80
C GLY A 11 -7.92 -7.87 17.53
N ILE A 12 -6.78 -7.57 18.17
CA ILE A 12 -6.06 -6.30 18.01
C ILE A 12 -5.61 -6.11 16.55
N ALA A 13 -5.05 -7.14 15.92
CA ALA A 13 -4.60 -7.09 14.53
C ALA A 13 -5.75 -6.70 13.57
N LYS A 14 -6.95 -7.27 13.75
CA LYS A 14 -8.12 -6.89 12.94
C LYS A 14 -8.54 -5.44 13.14
N VAL A 15 -8.55 -4.96 14.39
CA VAL A 15 -8.92 -3.57 14.70
C VAL A 15 -7.91 -2.61 14.06
N LEU A 16 -6.61 -2.86 14.26
CA LEU A 16 -5.55 -2.06 13.67
C LEU A 16 -5.64 -2.05 12.14
N LEU A 17 -5.80 -3.22 11.50
CA LEU A 17 -5.97 -3.31 10.05
C LEU A 17 -7.20 -2.56 9.56
N THR A 18 -8.31 -2.60 10.31
CA THR A 18 -9.52 -1.86 9.95
C THR A 18 -9.29 -0.35 10.00
N ILE A 19 -8.65 0.14 11.05
CA ILE A 19 -8.29 1.56 11.20
C ILE A 19 -7.38 1.98 10.04
N THR A 20 -6.33 1.21 9.76
CA THR A 20 -5.39 1.49 8.65
C THR A 20 -6.12 1.53 7.30
N MET A 21 -7.03 0.58 7.04
CA MET A 21 -7.83 0.59 5.81
C MET A 21 -8.73 1.82 5.70
N ILE A 22 -9.35 2.25 6.80
CA ILE A 22 -10.16 3.49 6.84
C ILE A 22 -9.29 4.70 6.54
N MET A 23 -8.09 4.79 7.14
CA MET A 23 -7.16 5.88 6.86
C MET A 23 -6.75 5.94 5.39
N PHE A 24 -6.50 4.79 4.74
CA PHE A 24 -6.23 4.77 3.30
C PHE A 24 -7.40 5.28 2.47
N VAL A 25 -8.64 4.90 2.80
CA VAL A 25 -9.83 5.39 2.10
C VAL A 25 -9.98 6.90 2.27
N ILE A 26 -9.82 7.42 3.49
CA ILE A 26 -9.86 8.87 3.76
C ILE A 26 -8.77 9.58 2.95
N GLY A 27 -7.55 9.03 2.90
CA GLY A 27 -6.45 9.57 2.11
C GLY A 27 -6.77 9.64 0.62
N ILE A 28 -7.28 8.55 0.04
CA ILE A 28 -7.67 8.50 -1.38
C ILE A 28 -8.77 9.52 -1.70
N VAL A 29 -9.80 9.62 -0.84
CA VAL A 29 -10.88 10.61 -1.01
C VAL A 29 -10.33 12.03 -0.90
N GLY A 30 -9.48 12.30 0.09
CA GLY A 30 -8.83 13.60 0.28
C GLY A 30 -7.98 14.02 -0.92
N LEU A 31 -7.20 13.09 -1.48
CA LEU A 31 -6.42 13.31 -2.70
C LEU A 31 -7.32 13.60 -3.91
N GLY A 32 -8.46 12.89 -4.03
CA GLY A 32 -9.44 13.14 -5.08
C GLY A 32 -10.06 14.55 -5.00
N ILE A 33 -10.42 14.98 -3.79
CA ILE A 33 -10.91 16.34 -3.54
C ILE A 33 -9.82 17.37 -3.86
N GLY A 34 -8.58 17.14 -3.42
CA GLY A 34 -7.43 17.99 -3.71
C GLY A 34 -7.17 18.12 -5.22
N ALA A 35 -7.22 17.01 -5.97
CA ALA A 35 -7.07 17.01 -7.41
C ALA A 35 -8.17 17.84 -8.10
N ALA A 36 -9.44 17.64 -7.71
CA ALA A 36 -10.55 18.42 -8.25
C ALA A 36 -10.39 19.93 -7.96
N ALA A 37 -9.97 20.29 -6.74
CA ALA A 37 -9.70 21.66 -6.34
C ALA A 37 -8.59 22.30 -7.18
N LEU A 38 -7.49 21.59 -7.44
CA LEU A 38 -6.39 22.07 -8.29
C LEU A 38 -6.79 22.28 -9.75
N LEU A 39 -7.72 21.48 -10.27
CA LEU A 39 -8.25 21.63 -11.62
C LEU A 39 -9.16 22.86 -11.73
N VAL A 40 -10.05 23.07 -10.75
CA VAL A 40 -10.98 24.22 -10.74
C VAL A 40 -10.23 25.53 -10.51
N MET A 41 -9.24 25.55 -9.62
CA MET A 41 -8.50 26.76 -9.23
C MET A 41 -7.16 26.92 -9.93
N LYS A 42 -7.00 26.37 -11.14
CA LYS A 42 -5.72 26.35 -11.87
C LYS A 42 -5.04 27.71 -11.89
N SER A 43 -5.75 28.78 -12.29
CA SER A 43 -5.18 30.14 -12.41
C SER A 43 -4.63 30.67 -11.09
N VAL A 44 -5.36 30.45 -10.00
CA VAL A 44 -4.97 30.87 -8.63
C VAL A 44 -3.75 30.08 -8.17
N VAL A 45 -3.73 28.76 -8.40
CA VAL A 45 -2.60 27.90 -8.00
C VAL A 45 -1.35 28.26 -8.79
N THR A 46 -1.44 28.44 -10.12
CA THR A 46 -0.30 28.84 -10.94
C THR A 46 0.23 30.22 -10.57
N ALA A 47 -0.65 31.17 -10.22
CA ALA A 47 -0.24 32.49 -9.75
C ALA A 47 0.52 32.40 -8.42
N LYS A 48 0.02 31.58 -7.47
CA LYS A 48 0.71 31.33 -6.19
C LYS A 48 2.05 30.63 -6.39
N LEU A 49 2.14 29.66 -7.29
CA LEU A 49 3.41 28.99 -7.62
C LEU A 49 4.44 30.01 -8.09
N LEU A 50 4.08 30.87 -9.04
CA LEU A 50 4.96 31.93 -9.56
C LEU A 50 5.34 32.96 -8.48
N GLU A 51 4.39 33.37 -7.64
CA GLU A 51 4.62 34.29 -6.52
C GLU A 51 5.64 33.73 -5.52
N ASN A 52 5.64 32.40 -5.33
CA ASN A 52 6.57 31.71 -4.45
C ASN A 52 7.83 31.21 -5.20
N GLY A 53 8.14 31.77 -6.38
CA GLY A 53 9.36 31.46 -7.12
C GLY A 53 9.37 30.10 -7.83
N ALA A 54 8.27 29.34 -7.80
CA ALA A 54 8.18 28.04 -8.45
C ALA A 54 7.84 28.15 -9.94
N PRO A 55 8.42 27.29 -10.80
CA PRO A 55 8.13 27.27 -12.22
C PRO A 55 6.68 26.85 -12.48
N ALA A 56 6.08 27.34 -13.58
CA ALA A 56 4.70 27.02 -13.93
C ALA A 56 4.49 25.52 -14.18
N GLU A 57 5.55 24.81 -14.57
CA GLU A 57 5.61 23.37 -14.77
C GLU A 57 5.34 22.59 -13.47
N ALA A 58 5.60 23.18 -12.30
CA ALA A 58 5.34 22.56 -11.00
C ALA A 58 3.85 22.20 -10.81
N TYR A 59 2.94 22.94 -11.45
CA TYR A 59 1.53 22.60 -11.47
C TYR A 59 1.27 21.19 -12.02
N TRP A 60 1.91 20.86 -13.15
CA TRP A 60 1.74 19.56 -13.79
C TRP A 60 2.40 18.44 -13.01
N ALA A 61 3.56 18.70 -12.40
CA ALA A 61 4.22 17.75 -11.53
C ALA A 61 3.36 17.40 -10.30
N ILE A 62 2.78 18.40 -9.63
CA ILE A 62 1.87 18.20 -8.50
C ILE A 62 0.62 17.43 -8.95
N LEU A 63 0.03 17.81 -10.09
CA LEU A 63 -1.16 17.14 -10.63
C LEU A 63 -0.88 15.67 -10.99
N LEU A 64 0.32 15.34 -11.46
CA LEU A 64 0.77 13.97 -11.73
C LEU A 64 1.10 13.18 -10.45
N LEU A 65 1.60 13.86 -9.41
CA LEU A 65 1.95 13.24 -8.14
C LEU A 65 0.71 12.69 -7.40
N LEU A 66 -0.41 13.41 -7.45
CA LEU A 66 -1.66 13.02 -6.78
C LEU A 66 -2.17 11.61 -7.17
N PRO A 67 -2.37 11.26 -8.45
CA PRO A 67 -2.81 9.91 -8.83
C PRO A 67 -1.76 8.83 -8.52
N LEU A 68 -0.46 9.16 -8.51
CA LEU A 68 0.58 8.21 -8.10
C LEU A 68 0.47 7.86 -6.61
N ILE A 69 0.31 8.87 -5.75
CA ILE A 69 0.08 8.67 -4.31
C ILE A 69 -1.23 7.92 -4.08
N ALA A 70 -2.31 8.28 -4.78
CA ALA A 70 -3.59 7.57 -4.68
C ALA A 70 -3.46 6.09 -5.10
N GLY A 71 -2.70 5.82 -6.16
CA GLY A 71 -2.35 4.46 -6.59
C GLY A 71 -1.59 3.69 -5.51
N LEU A 72 -0.58 4.32 -4.89
CA LEU A 72 0.18 3.72 -3.79
C LEU A 72 -0.69 3.41 -2.57
N LEU A 73 -1.60 4.32 -2.19
CA LEU A 73 -2.58 4.07 -1.12
C LEU A 73 -3.53 2.93 -1.46
N MET A 74 -3.96 2.82 -2.72
CA MET A 74 -4.83 1.74 -3.17
C MET A 74 -4.12 0.38 -3.14
N LEU A 75 -2.87 0.31 -3.58
CA LEU A 75 -2.04 -0.90 -3.47
C LEU A 75 -1.86 -1.31 -2.01
N SER A 76 -1.60 -0.34 -1.12
CA SER A 76 -1.46 -0.56 0.32
C SER A 76 -2.75 -1.03 0.98
N TYR A 77 -3.90 -0.50 0.54
CA TYR A 77 -5.22 -0.97 0.96
C TYR A 77 -5.45 -2.43 0.59
N ARG A 78 -5.17 -2.80 -0.66
CA ARG A 78 -5.30 -4.19 -1.15
C ARG A 78 -4.39 -5.17 -0.42
N PHE A 79 -3.20 -4.70 -0.02
CA PHE A 79 -2.27 -5.46 0.81
C PHE A 79 -2.87 -5.70 2.21
N ALA A 80 -3.35 -4.65 2.87
CA ALA A 80 -3.98 -4.74 4.19
C ALA A 80 -5.25 -5.60 4.18
N GLU A 81 -6.05 -5.53 3.11
CA GLU A 81 -7.23 -6.36 2.90
C GLU A 81 -6.87 -7.85 2.82
N SER A 82 -5.83 -8.18 2.05
CA SER A 82 -5.33 -9.56 1.93
C SER A 82 -4.82 -10.09 3.28
N LEU A 83 -4.06 -9.27 4.01
CA LEU A 83 -3.58 -9.61 5.35
C LEU A 83 -4.74 -9.84 6.32
N ARG A 84 -5.74 -8.96 6.32
CA ARG A 84 -6.93 -9.10 7.17
C ARG A 84 -7.71 -10.39 6.86
N ALA A 85 -7.79 -10.78 5.60
CA ALA A 85 -8.42 -12.03 5.20
C ALA A 85 -7.67 -13.25 5.75
N ILE A 86 -6.33 -13.24 5.73
CA ILE A 86 -5.48 -14.28 6.36
C ILE A 86 -5.73 -14.32 7.87
N VAL A 87 -5.68 -13.17 8.55
CA VAL A 87 -5.94 -13.07 10.01
C VAL A 87 -7.31 -13.67 10.37
N ARG A 88 -8.35 -13.42 9.56
CA ARG A 88 -9.68 -13.99 9.78
C ARG A 88 -9.70 -15.51 9.66
N THR A 89 -8.97 -16.08 8.70
CA THR A 89 -8.90 -17.55 8.54
C THR A 89 -8.07 -18.22 9.64
N VAL A 90 -7.02 -17.54 10.12
CA VAL A 90 -6.22 -18.01 11.28
C VAL A 90 -7.09 -18.04 12.55
N GLU A 91 -7.91 -17.02 12.78
CA GLU A 91 -8.86 -16.98 13.90
C GLU A 91 -9.90 -18.11 13.84
N GLN A 92 -10.29 -18.53 12.64
CA GLN A 92 -11.17 -19.68 12.41
C GLN A 92 -10.48 -21.03 12.64
N GLY A 93 -9.16 -21.03 12.91
CA GLY A 93 -8.37 -22.23 13.10
C GLY A 93 -7.89 -22.89 11.82
N ASP A 94 -8.03 -22.22 10.66
CA ASP A 94 -7.66 -22.77 9.36
C ASP A 94 -6.62 -21.91 8.61
N PRO A 95 -5.35 -21.91 9.07
CA PRO A 95 -4.31 -21.08 8.49
C PRO A 95 -3.82 -21.56 7.11
N PHE A 96 -3.87 -22.87 6.84
CA PHE A 96 -3.23 -23.51 5.67
C PHE A 96 -4.22 -23.84 4.54
N ILE A 97 -5.24 -23.01 4.34
CA ILE A 97 -6.10 -23.15 3.15
C ILE A 97 -5.36 -22.69 1.87
N PRO A 98 -5.66 -23.30 0.70
CA PRO A 98 -5.09 -22.88 -0.58
C PRO A 98 -5.26 -21.39 -0.89
N ASP A 99 -6.38 -20.79 -0.46
CA ASP A 99 -6.65 -19.36 -0.62
C ASP A 99 -5.59 -18.47 0.04
N ASN A 100 -5.06 -18.87 1.20
CA ASN A 100 -4.05 -18.07 1.91
C ASN A 100 -2.71 -18.06 1.17
N ALA A 101 -2.34 -19.16 0.50
CA ALA A 101 -1.19 -19.18 -0.39
C ALA A 101 -1.37 -18.19 -1.56
N ALA A 102 -2.57 -18.13 -2.15
CA ALA A 102 -2.89 -17.16 -3.20
C ALA A 102 -2.87 -15.70 -2.69
N ARG A 103 -3.35 -15.45 -1.47
CA ARG A 103 -3.29 -14.12 -0.81
C ARG A 103 -1.85 -13.68 -0.57
N LEU A 104 -0.99 -14.56 -0.04
CA LEU A 104 0.44 -14.26 0.16
C LEU A 104 1.15 -13.94 -1.16
N ARG A 105 0.88 -14.71 -2.21
CA ARG A 105 1.42 -14.43 -3.55
C ARG A 105 0.94 -13.07 -4.08
N THR A 106 -0.33 -12.74 -3.86
CA THR A 106 -0.89 -11.44 -4.25
C THR A 106 -0.21 -10.31 -3.48
N MET A 107 -0.01 -10.48 -2.16
CA MET A 107 0.71 -9.51 -1.33
C MET A 107 2.16 -9.31 -1.80
N ALA A 108 2.84 -10.36 -2.26
CA ALA A 108 4.19 -10.25 -2.82
C ALA A 108 4.22 -9.35 -4.07
N TRP A 109 3.29 -9.55 -5.00
CA TRP A 109 3.14 -8.70 -6.18
C TRP A 109 2.75 -7.27 -5.83
N LEU A 110 1.86 -7.07 -4.85
CA LEU A 110 1.48 -5.74 -4.36
C LEU A 110 2.70 -5.01 -3.76
N ALA A 111 3.53 -5.70 -2.97
CA ALA A 111 4.74 -5.12 -2.41
C ALA A 111 5.71 -4.64 -3.51
N LEU A 112 5.91 -5.44 -4.56
CA LEU A 112 6.72 -5.03 -5.73
C LEU A 112 6.08 -3.84 -6.48
N ALA A 113 4.77 -3.84 -6.66
CA ALA A 113 4.06 -2.74 -7.30
C ALA A 113 4.21 -1.43 -6.50
N CYS A 114 4.17 -1.48 -5.17
CA CYS A 114 4.45 -0.32 -4.33
C CYS A 114 5.87 0.23 -4.58
N GLN A 115 6.88 -0.64 -4.69
CA GLN A 115 8.26 -0.21 -5.01
C GLN A 115 8.33 0.46 -6.39
N LEU A 116 7.65 -0.11 -7.39
CA LEU A 116 7.63 0.43 -8.73
C LEU A 116 6.98 1.82 -8.79
N VAL A 117 5.90 2.03 -8.04
CA VAL A 117 5.20 3.32 -7.95
C VAL A 117 5.98 4.33 -7.12
N ALA A 118 6.79 3.88 -6.14
CA ALA A 118 7.63 4.77 -5.35
C ALA A 118 8.68 5.51 -6.20
N VAL A 119 9.24 4.87 -7.23
CA VAL A 119 10.26 5.47 -8.12
C VAL A 119 9.81 6.79 -8.76
N PRO A 120 8.71 6.85 -9.53
CA PRO A 120 8.27 8.11 -10.12
C PRO A 120 7.84 9.13 -9.07
N ILE A 121 7.33 8.69 -7.91
CA ILE A 121 7.01 9.60 -6.79
C ILE A 121 8.27 10.30 -6.29
N GLY A 122 9.36 9.56 -6.04
CA GLY A 122 10.61 10.15 -5.57
C GLY A 122 11.27 11.04 -6.63
N ALA A 123 11.25 10.62 -7.89
CA ALA A 123 11.77 11.43 -8.99
C ALA A 123 11.02 12.77 -9.10
N LEU A 124 9.69 12.76 -8.98
CA LEU A 124 8.88 13.98 -8.99
C LEU A 124 9.12 14.82 -7.73
N ALA A 125 9.24 14.20 -6.55
CA ALA A 125 9.50 14.91 -5.31
C ALA A 125 10.83 15.69 -5.37
N VAL A 126 11.92 15.02 -5.78
CA VAL A 126 13.23 15.65 -5.96
C VAL A 126 13.20 16.75 -7.02
N TRP A 127 12.45 16.55 -8.11
CA TRP A 127 12.30 17.58 -9.13
C TRP A 127 11.54 18.81 -8.59
N ILE A 128 10.45 18.60 -7.85
CA ILE A 128 9.66 19.68 -7.23
C ILE A 128 10.50 20.44 -6.19
N GLU A 129 11.23 19.74 -5.33
CA GLU A 129 12.10 20.33 -4.31
C GLU A 129 13.18 21.22 -4.95
N ASN A 130 13.86 20.73 -6.00
CA ASN A 130 14.84 21.51 -6.75
C ASN A 130 14.21 22.70 -7.48
N ALA A 131 12.95 22.59 -7.89
CA ALA A 131 12.19 23.67 -8.52
C ALA A 131 11.65 24.70 -7.52
N MET A 132 11.65 24.38 -6.22
CA MET A 132 11.03 25.16 -5.14
C MET A 132 12.04 25.57 -4.05
N GLN A 133 13.32 25.78 -4.38
CA GLN A 133 14.44 26.03 -3.44
C GLN A 133 14.21 27.03 -2.28
N GLU A 134 13.12 27.82 -2.29
CA GLU A 134 12.73 28.77 -1.23
C GLU A 134 11.47 28.37 -0.41
N VAL A 135 10.76 27.28 -0.74
CA VAL A 135 9.42 26.95 -0.19
C VAL A 135 9.43 25.61 0.56
N GLY A 136 10.24 25.53 1.60
CA GLY A 136 10.14 24.50 2.65
C GLY A 136 10.51 23.06 2.25
N ASP A 137 10.86 22.28 3.26
CA ASP A 137 11.26 20.87 3.12
C ASP A 137 10.03 19.98 2.89
N ILE A 138 9.70 19.72 1.62
CA ILE A 138 8.67 18.73 1.26
C ILE A 138 9.31 17.34 1.28
N GLN A 139 9.32 16.69 2.45
CA GLN A 139 9.80 15.32 2.60
C GLN A 139 8.81 14.29 2.04
N VAL A 140 8.73 14.17 0.70
CA VAL A 140 8.05 13.05 0.04
C VAL A 140 9.13 12.05 -0.40
N THR A 141 9.45 11.09 0.47
CA THR A 141 10.43 10.03 0.18
C THR A 141 9.79 8.92 -0.64
N GLY A 142 9.93 8.99 -1.97
CA GLY A 142 9.58 7.91 -2.89
C GLY A 142 10.82 7.11 -3.28
N GLU A 143 11.34 6.27 -2.39
CA GLU A 143 12.53 5.46 -2.67
C GLU A 143 12.20 3.97 -2.74
N VAL A 144 12.96 3.25 -3.58
CA VAL A 144 12.93 1.79 -3.58
C VAL A 144 13.60 1.29 -2.31
N SER A 145 12.83 0.64 -1.46
CA SER A 145 13.29 0.07 -0.21
C SER A 145 13.79 -1.35 -0.40
N THR A 146 15.04 -1.61 -0.02
CA THR A 146 15.59 -2.98 0.07
C THR A 146 14.73 -3.87 0.97
N ASN A 147 14.19 -3.31 2.07
CA ASN A 147 13.29 -4.03 2.96
C ASN A 147 11.96 -4.38 2.26
N GLY A 148 11.45 -3.49 1.40
CA GLY A 148 10.25 -3.75 0.59
C GLY A 148 10.46 -4.87 -0.42
N LEU A 149 11.62 -4.93 -1.07
CA LEU A 149 12.00 -6.03 -1.97
C LEU A 149 12.17 -7.34 -1.21
N LEU A 150 12.84 -7.30 -0.04
CA LEU A 150 13.00 -8.46 0.83
C LEU A 150 11.64 -8.99 1.30
N LEU A 151 10.72 -8.10 1.69
CA LEU A 151 9.36 -8.46 2.06
C LEU A 151 8.64 -9.19 0.91
N ALA A 152 8.73 -8.67 -0.32
CA ALA A 152 8.14 -9.35 -1.48
C ALA A 152 8.71 -10.76 -1.69
N LEU A 153 10.03 -10.92 -1.57
CA LEU A 153 10.68 -12.23 -1.67
C LEU A 153 10.21 -13.19 -0.57
N VAL A 154 10.16 -12.73 0.68
CA VAL A 154 9.67 -13.52 1.81
C VAL A 154 8.22 -13.93 1.57
N LEU A 155 7.37 -13.04 1.09
CA LEU A 155 5.97 -13.35 0.78
C LEU A 155 5.83 -14.39 -0.34
N PHE A 156 6.66 -14.35 -1.39
CA PHE A 156 6.68 -15.40 -2.40
C PHE A 156 7.09 -16.75 -1.83
N ILE A 157 8.11 -16.78 -0.97
CA ILE A 157 8.57 -18.00 -0.31
C ILE A 157 7.47 -18.55 0.59
N LEU A 158 6.86 -17.71 1.43
CA LEU A 158 5.76 -18.09 2.31
C LEU A 158 4.54 -18.60 1.51
N ALA A 159 4.21 -17.96 0.38
CA ALA A 159 3.14 -18.44 -0.49
C ALA A 159 3.41 -19.87 -0.98
N ARG A 160 4.66 -20.20 -1.33
CA ARG A 160 5.03 -21.55 -1.75
C ARG A 160 4.93 -22.56 -0.61
N VAL A 161 5.43 -22.20 0.57
CA VAL A 161 5.37 -23.04 1.77
C VAL A 161 3.92 -23.31 2.18
N PHE A 162 3.05 -22.29 2.16
CA PHE A 162 1.63 -22.45 2.47
C PHE A 162 0.91 -23.34 1.46
N LYS A 163 1.27 -23.25 0.17
CA LYS A 163 0.72 -24.13 -0.86
C LYS A 163 1.07 -25.59 -0.57
N THR A 164 2.34 -25.89 -0.32
CA THR A 164 2.77 -27.25 0.03
C THR A 164 2.14 -27.73 1.34
N GLY A 165 1.99 -26.85 2.34
CA GLY A 165 1.30 -27.19 3.59
C GLY A 165 -0.18 -27.54 3.38
N ALA A 166 -0.85 -26.88 2.44
CA ALA A 166 -2.24 -27.20 2.07
C ALA A 166 -2.35 -28.56 1.37
N GLU A 167 -1.44 -28.86 0.44
CA GLU A 167 -1.37 -30.16 -0.26
C GLU A 167 -1.13 -31.32 0.74
N MET A 168 -0.21 -31.14 1.70
CA MET A 168 0.05 -32.14 2.74
C MET A 168 -1.16 -32.41 3.65
N ARG A 169 -2.00 -31.39 3.89
CA ARG A 169 -3.21 -31.54 4.68
C ARG A 169 -4.26 -32.36 3.93
N GLU A 170 -4.42 -32.12 2.63
CA GLU A 170 -5.34 -32.87 1.76
C GLU A 170 -4.94 -34.36 1.70
N ASP A 171 -3.64 -34.64 1.55
CA ASP A 171 -3.13 -36.02 1.57
C ASP A 171 -3.45 -36.75 2.89
N LEU A 172 -3.34 -36.07 4.03
CA LEU A 172 -3.65 -36.65 5.34
C LEU A 172 -5.15 -36.88 5.54
N GLU A 173 -6.00 -35.96 5.08
CA GLU A 173 -7.46 -36.11 5.13
C GLU A 173 -7.96 -37.23 4.20
N GLY A 174 -7.22 -37.58 3.14
CA GLY A 174 -7.53 -38.69 2.22
C GLY A 174 -7.11 -40.09 2.70
N THR A 175 -6.48 -40.22 3.87
CA THR A 175 -6.01 -41.52 4.42
C THR A 175 -6.92 -42.14 5.49
N VAL A 176 -8.09 -41.54 5.75
CA VAL A 176 -9.12 -42.04 6.69
C VAL A 176 -10.30 -42.69 5.99
#